data_AF-A0A5C6F5T6-F1
#
_entry.id   AF-A0A5C6F5T6-F1
#
_cell.length_a   1.000
_cell.length_b   1.000
_cell.length_c   1.000
_cell.angle_alpha   90.00
_cell.angle_beta   90.00
_cell.angle_gamma   90.00
#
_symmetry.space_group_name_H-M   'P 1'
#
loop_
_entity.id
_entity.type
_entity.pdbx_description
1 polymer ?
#
loop_
_entity_poly.entity_id
_entity_poly.type
_entity_poly.pdbx_seq_one_letter_code
_entity_poly.pdbx_strand_id
1 'polypeptide(L)'
;MKRNKKSGFSLLEVIAAVVILAVVAAATVATVAPMRAKSEDKLQDQEVATLNAMAQTYFLENGSFPASVSTLGSAGYLPYTTAAERTRVSQMRNKYTYVRTTGVFTKK
;
A
#
# COMPACT_ATOMS: atom_id res chain seq x y z
N MET A 1 52.14 7.53 -38.23
CA MET A 1 51.08 7.64 -37.19
C MET A 1 49.98 6.61 -37.46
N LYS A 2 49.82 5.57 -36.63
CA LYS A 2 48.76 4.57 -36.80
C LYS A 2 47.43 5.18 -36.33
N ARG A 3 46.43 5.30 -37.23
CA ARG A 3 45.06 5.72 -36.88
C ARG A 3 44.35 4.55 -36.18
N ASN A 4 44.07 4.70 -34.89
CA ASN A 4 43.17 3.80 -34.17
C ASN A 4 41.75 3.96 -34.74
N LYS A 5 41.24 2.92 -35.44
CA LYS A 5 39.84 2.87 -35.87
C LYS A 5 38.98 2.69 -34.62
N LYS A 6 38.23 3.72 -34.24
CA LYS A 6 37.14 3.59 -33.27
C LYS A 6 35.98 2.86 -33.95
N SER A 7 35.71 1.62 -33.57
CA SER A 7 34.49 0.92 -33.96
C SER A 7 33.32 1.51 -33.18
N GLY A 8 32.45 2.26 -33.85
CA GLY A 8 31.16 2.67 -33.30
C GLY A 8 30.17 1.51 -33.33
N PHE A 9 29.13 1.58 -32.49
CA PHE A 9 28.00 0.65 -32.50
C PHE A 9 27.30 0.68 -33.87
N SER A 10 26.86 -0.50 -34.33
CA SER A 10 26.04 -0.64 -35.53
C SER A 10 24.59 -0.26 -35.25
N LEU A 11 23.92 0.36 -36.23
CA LEU A 11 22.47 0.63 -36.15
C LEU A 11 21.67 -0.65 -35.89
N LEU A 12 22.11 -1.78 -36.46
CA LEU A 12 21.45 -3.07 -36.28
C LEU A 12 21.50 -3.55 -34.82
N GLU A 13 22.62 -3.31 -34.14
CA GLU A 13 22.78 -3.68 -32.72
C GLU A 13 21.84 -2.88 -31.83
N VAL A 14 21.69 -1.58 -32.11
CA VAL A 14 20.78 -0.71 -31.36
C VAL A 14 19.32 -1.13 -31.58
N ILE A 15 18.94 -1.46 -32.81
CA ILE A 15 17.57 -1.91 -33.13
C ILE A 15 17.27 -3.25 -32.43
N ALA A 16 18.18 -4.22 -32.51
CA ALA A 16 18.02 -5.50 -31.83
C ALA A 16 17.89 -5.34 -30.31
N ALA A 17 18.70 -4.47 -29.70
CA ALA A 17 18.63 -4.18 -28.28
C ALA A 17 17.29 -3.55 -27.88
N VAL A 18 16.78 -2.57 -28.63
CA VAL A 18 15.49 -1.92 -28.33
C VAL A 18 14.32 -2.90 -28.45
N VAL A 19 14.36 -3.82 -29.42
CA VAL A 19 13.33 -4.86 -29.57
C VAL A 19 13.31 -5.78 -28.34
N ILE A 20 14.46 -6.24 -27.87
CA ILE A 20 14.56 -7.09 -26.67
C ILE A 20 14.04 -6.32 -25.45
N LEU A 21 14.44 -5.05 -25.28
CA LEU A 21 13.98 -4.20 -24.18
C LEU A 21 12.46 -4.00 -24.20
N ALA A 22 11.85 -3.82 -25.37
CA ALA A 22 10.41 -3.67 -25.51
C ALA A 22 9.65 -4.92 -25.06
N VAL A 23 10.11 -6.11 -25.46
CA VAL A 23 9.49 -7.39 -25.07
C VAL A 23 9.62 -7.61 -23.56
N VAL A 24 10.81 -7.41 -22.99
CA VAL A 24 11.04 -7.55 -21.55
C VAL A 24 10.19 -6.56 -20.77
N ALA A 25 10.15 -5.29 -21.17
CA ALA A 25 9.35 -4.27 -20.52
C ALA A 25 7.85 -4.64 -20.50
N ALA A 26 7.30 -5.07 -21.63
CA ALA A 26 5.90 -5.52 -21.70
C ALA A 26 5.61 -6.69 -20.74
N ALA A 27 6.48 -7.71 -20.71
CA ALA A 27 6.33 -8.85 -19.81
C ALA A 27 6.42 -8.45 -18.32
N THR A 28 7.34 -7.53 -17.96
CA THR A 28 7.45 -7.04 -16.58
C THR A 28 6.22 -6.27 -16.13
N VAL A 29 5.63 -5.41 -16.98
CA VAL A 29 4.42 -4.67 -16.64
C VAL A 29 3.24 -5.63 -16.41
N ALA A 30 3.06 -6.61 -17.30
CA ALA A 30 2.00 -7.61 -17.21
C ALA A 30 2.05 -8.44 -15.90
N THR A 31 3.24 -8.65 -15.35
CA THR A 31 3.44 -9.44 -14.12
C THR A 31 3.40 -8.61 -12.85
N VAL A 32 4.01 -7.40 -12.85
CA VAL A 32 4.14 -6.58 -11.65
C VAL A 32 2.84 -5.84 -11.30
N ALA A 33 2.05 -5.41 -12.28
CA ALA A 33 0.79 -4.71 -12.03
C ALA A 33 -0.21 -5.52 -11.16
N PRO A 34 -0.55 -6.78 -11.49
CA PRO A 34 -1.45 -7.58 -10.65
C PRO A 34 -0.83 -7.94 -9.29
N MET A 35 0.49 -8.12 -9.22
CA MET A 35 1.17 -8.35 -7.94
C MET A 35 1.04 -7.16 -6.99
N ARG A 36 1.16 -5.93 -7.50
CA ARG A 36 0.97 -4.71 -6.70
C ARG A 36 -0.46 -4.58 -6.18
N ALA A 37 -1.46 -4.82 -7.03
CA ALA A 37 -2.86 -4.79 -6.64
C ALA A 37 -3.16 -5.82 -5.54
N LYS A 38 -2.66 -7.05 -5.70
CA LYS A 38 -2.80 -8.12 -4.69
C LYS A 38 -2.10 -7.78 -3.37
N SER A 39 -0.93 -7.15 -3.43
CA SER A 39 -0.22 -6.71 -2.23
C SER A 39 -0.99 -5.61 -1.49
N GLU A 40 -1.53 -4.62 -2.20
CA GLU A 40 -2.36 -3.58 -1.58
C GLU A 40 -3.61 -4.19 -0.92
N ASP A 41 -4.30 -5.12 -1.58
CA ASP A 41 -5.48 -5.79 -1.00
C ASP A 41 -5.13 -6.55 0.29
N LYS A 42 -4.00 -7.26 0.31
CA LYS A 42 -3.49 -7.93 1.53
C LYS A 42 -3.10 -6.96 2.64
N LEU A 43 -2.50 -5.83 2.29
CA LEU A 43 -2.19 -4.77 3.26
C LEU A 43 -3.48 -4.22 3.88
N GLN A 44 -4.53 -4.05 3.06
CA GLN A 44 -5.83 -3.62 3.56
C GLN A 44 -6.47 -4.64 4.50
N ASP A 45 -6.38 -5.93 4.18
CA ASP A 45 -6.84 -7.01 5.06
C ASP A 45 -6.12 -6.99 6.40
N GLN A 46 -4.79 -6.82 6.37
CA GLN A 46 -3.98 -6.73 7.58
C GLN A 46 -4.34 -5.48 8.40
N GLU A 47 -4.50 -4.32 7.75
CA GLU A 47 -4.92 -3.08 8.42
C GLU A 47 -6.28 -3.25 9.10
N VAL A 48 -7.27 -3.84 8.43
CA VAL A 48 -8.58 -4.13 9.01
C VAL A 48 -8.49 -5.09 10.20
N ALA A 49 -7.70 -6.16 10.07
CA ALA A 49 -7.50 -7.11 11.17
C ALA A 49 -6.88 -6.44 12.40
N THR A 50 -5.87 -5.58 12.20
CA THR A 50 -5.27 -4.79 13.28
C THR A 50 -6.28 -3.83 13.92
N LEU A 51 -7.07 -3.11 13.12
CA LEU A 51 -8.10 -2.21 13.63
C LEU A 51 -9.17 -2.94 14.45
N ASN A 52 -9.59 -4.13 14.00
CA ASN A 52 -10.53 -4.98 14.73
C ASN A 52 -9.96 -5.45 16.06
N ALA A 53 -8.69 -5.88 16.08
CA ALA A 53 -8.01 -6.26 17.31
C ALA A 53 -7.97 -5.08 18.30
N MET A 54 -7.60 -3.88 17.84
CA MET A 54 -7.56 -2.68 18.69
C MET A 54 -8.95 -2.26 19.19
N ALA A 55 -9.99 -2.40 18.37
CA ALA A 55 -11.37 -2.13 18.80
C ALA A 55 -11.86 -3.11 19.86
N GLN A 56 -11.46 -4.39 19.76
CA GLN A 56 -11.75 -5.38 20.79
C GLN A 56 -11.00 -5.06 22.08
N THR A 57 -9.71 -4.71 22.01
CA THR A 57 -8.95 -4.27 23.19
C THR A 57 -9.60 -3.05 23.84
N TYR A 58 -10.01 -2.06 23.05
CA TYR A 58 -10.74 -0.89 23.55
C TYR A 58 -12.04 -1.30 24.28
N PHE A 59 -12.79 -2.27 23.73
CA PHE A 59 -14.01 -2.78 24.38
C PHE A 59 -13.72 -3.48 25.70
N LEU A 60 -12.64 -4.27 25.76
CA LEU A 60 -12.23 -4.96 26.99
C LEU A 60 -11.84 -3.97 28.10
N GLU A 61 -11.24 -2.84 27.74
CA GLU A 61 -10.80 -1.82 28.71
C GLU A 61 -11.90 -0.83 29.11
N ASN A 62 -12.77 -0.43 28.16
CA ASN A 62 -13.75 0.64 28.36
C ASN A 62 -15.21 0.14 28.42
N GLY A 63 -15.46 -1.15 28.21
CA GLY A 63 -16.79 -1.76 28.22
C GLY A 63 -17.71 -1.36 27.06
N SER A 64 -17.19 -0.63 26.06
CA SER A 64 -17.94 -0.17 24.89
C SER A 64 -17.03 -0.09 23.67
N PHE A 65 -17.60 -0.27 22.46
CA PHE A 65 -16.81 -0.16 21.24
C PHE A 65 -16.48 1.31 20.93
N PRO A 66 -15.34 1.59 20.27
CA PRO A 66 -14.94 2.96 19.98
C PRO A 66 -15.98 3.65 19.07
N ALA A 67 -16.17 4.96 19.20
CA ALA A 67 -17.12 5.68 18.36
C ALA A 67 -16.67 5.76 16.89
N SER A 68 -15.36 5.74 16.66
CA SER A 68 -14.73 5.80 15.35
C SER A 68 -13.27 5.36 15.42
N VAL A 69 -12.62 5.22 14.26
CA VAL A 69 -11.16 4.99 14.19
C VAL A 69 -10.35 6.15 14.81
N SER A 70 -10.91 7.36 14.81
CA SER A 70 -10.29 8.52 15.47
C SER A 70 -10.28 8.38 16.99
N THR A 71 -11.29 7.72 17.57
CA THR A 71 -11.35 7.42 19.00
C THR A 71 -10.22 6.48 19.41
N LEU A 72 -9.92 5.48 18.57
CA LEU A 72 -8.77 4.59 18.78
C LEU A 72 -7.44 5.36 18.74
N GLY A 73 -7.30 6.32 17.83
CA GLY A 73 -6.14 7.21 17.77
C GLY A 73 -6.01 8.09 19.02
N SER A 74 -7.07 8.81 19.39
CA SER A 74 -7.04 9.68 20.57
C SER A 74 -6.86 8.91 21.88
N ALA A 75 -7.32 7.66 21.95
CA ALA A 75 -7.16 6.80 23.13
C ALA A 75 -5.81 6.06 23.16
N GLY A 76 -4.93 6.27 22.16
CA GLY A 76 -3.56 5.74 22.17
C GLY A 76 -3.38 4.33 21.60
N TYR A 77 -4.43 3.70 21.06
CA TYR A 77 -4.31 2.39 20.39
C TYR A 77 -3.76 2.49 18.97
N LEU A 78 -3.75 3.70 18.40
CA LEU A 78 -3.12 3.99 17.11
C LEU A 78 -2.21 5.22 17.26
N PRO A 79 -1.11 5.30 16.49
CA PRO A 79 -0.33 6.53 16.39
C PRO A 79 -1.21 7.72 16.00
N TYR A 80 -1.20 8.78 16.80
CA TYR A 80 -2.08 9.95 16.64
C TYR A 80 -1.44 11.30 17.05
N THR A 81 -0.14 11.31 17.29
CA THR A 81 0.60 12.47 17.83
C THR A 81 1.00 13.45 16.72
N THR A 82 1.44 12.95 15.58
CA THR A 82 1.94 13.79 14.47
C THR A 82 0.82 14.18 13.51
N ALA A 83 1.03 15.24 12.72
CA ALA A 83 0.07 15.66 11.70
C ALA A 83 -0.14 14.57 10.61
N ALA A 84 0.93 13.85 10.26
CA ALA A 84 0.88 12.74 9.32
C ALA A 84 0.02 11.59 9.85
N GLU A 85 0.18 11.24 11.13
CA GLU A 85 -0.62 10.21 11.80
C GLU A 85 -2.10 10.56 11.84
N ARG A 86 -2.45 11.80 12.20
CA ARG A 86 -3.84 12.26 12.17
C ARG A 86 -4.44 12.19 10.77
N THR A 87 -3.66 12.54 9.76
CA THR A 87 -4.06 12.41 8.35
C THR A 87 -4.32 10.95 8.00
N ARG A 88 -3.43 10.03 8.38
CA ARG A 88 -3.60 8.58 8.16
C ARG A 88 -4.89 8.07 8.81
N VAL A 89 -5.15 8.43 10.07
CA VAL A 89 -6.37 8.05 10.79
C VAL A 89 -7.62 8.64 10.13
N SER A 90 -7.56 9.88 9.63
CA SER A 90 -8.65 10.47 8.84
C SER A 90 -8.88 9.74 7.51
N GLN A 91 -7.81 9.29 6.85
CA GLN A 91 -7.93 8.51 5.61
C GLN A 91 -8.54 7.14 5.87
N MET A 92 -8.19 6.47 6.97
CA MET A 92 -8.79 5.19 7.37
C MET A 92 -10.31 5.29 7.51
N ARG A 93 -10.84 6.42 8.01
CA ARG A 93 -12.29 6.67 8.08
C ARG A 93 -12.95 6.67 6.70
N ASN A 94 -12.23 7.15 5.67
CA ASN A 94 -12.74 7.17 4.31
C ASN A 94 -12.52 5.83 3.60
N LYS A 95 -11.46 5.09 3.97
CA LYS A 95 -11.07 3.80 3.37
C LYS A 95 -11.91 2.61 3.87
N TYR A 96 -12.32 2.63 5.14
CA TYR A 96 -13.02 1.51 5.78
C TYR A 96 -14.44 1.88 6.22
N THR A 97 -15.33 0.90 6.17
CA THR A 97 -16.65 0.97 6.81
C THR A 97 -16.50 0.50 8.25
N TYR A 98 -17.17 1.17 9.18
CA TYR A 98 -17.09 0.86 10.61
C TYR A 98 -18.48 0.70 11.22
N VAL A 99 -18.71 -0.42 11.88
CA VAL A 99 -19.98 -0.73 12.57
C VAL A 99 -19.79 -0.56 14.08
N ARG A 100 -20.35 0.52 14.63
CA ARG A 100 -20.17 0.92 16.04
C ARG A 100 -20.76 -0.08 17.04
N THR A 101 -21.76 -0.86 16.65
CA THR A 101 -22.42 -1.83 17.53
C THR A 101 -21.59 -3.09 17.73
N THR A 102 -20.77 -3.46 16.75
CA THR A 102 -19.95 -4.68 16.77
C THR A 102 -18.45 -4.40 16.86
N GLY A 103 -18.03 -3.13 16.69
CA GLY A 103 -16.62 -2.76 16.66
C GLY A 103 -15.87 -3.22 15.41
N VAL A 104 -16.59 -3.67 14.38
CA VAL A 104 -15.98 -4.27 13.19
C VAL A 104 -15.72 -3.23 12.11
N PHE A 105 -14.49 -3.21 11.62
CA PHE A 105 -14.03 -2.55 10.42
C PHE A 105 -14.11 -3.51 9.23
N THR A 106 -14.55 -3.01 8.08
CA THR A 106 -14.57 -3.74 6.81
C THR A 106 -14.05 -2.86 5.68
N LYS A 107 -13.46 -3.49 4.65
CA LYS A 107 -13.12 -2.82 3.40
C LYS A 107 -14.39 -2.27 2.75
N LYS A 108 -14.29 -1.09 2.15
CA LYS A 108 -15.38 -0.51 1.34
C LYS A 108 -15.47 -1.16 -0.03
#